data_AF-A0A6P0PLL3-F1
#
_entry.id   AF-A0A6P0PLL3-F1
#
_cell.length_a   1.000
_cell.length_b   1.000
_cell.length_c   1.000
_cell.angle_alpha   90.00
_cell.angle_beta   90.00
_cell.angle_gamma   90.00
#
_symmetry.space_group_name_H-M   'P 1'
#
loop_
_entity.id
_entity.type
_entity.pdbx_description
1 polymer ?
#
loop_
_entity_poly.entity_id
_entity_poly.type
_entity_poly.pdbx_seq_one_letter_code
_entity_poly.pdbx_strand_id
1 'polypeptide(L)'
;MVSTVKMPKSPPAWEDLPLSQAADSIDLDNIKTQLDLVLLSLEALAGIGSEEMLQAAAELNLDSMITDRVALWRLRQSNPLRKSSGGRKKLDVEEARSLVLIICHLAKNHQELIRRAVALLEQMTQQNSEPHRAAL
;
A
#
# COMPACT_ATOMS: atom_id res chain seq x y z
N MET A 1 -20.41 12.60 53.35
CA MET A 1 -20.50 13.04 51.94
C MET A 1 -19.15 12.76 51.30
N VAL A 2 -19.06 11.74 50.45
CA VAL A 2 -17.83 11.41 49.71
C VAL A 2 -18.09 11.73 48.24
N SER A 3 -17.42 12.74 47.71
CA SER A 3 -17.49 13.12 46.31
C SER A 3 -16.46 12.31 45.53
N THR A 4 -16.91 11.32 44.76
CA THR A 4 -16.04 10.57 43.84
C THR A 4 -16.04 11.29 42.49
N VAL A 5 -14.94 11.96 42.16
CA VAL A 5 -14.74 12.55 40.83
C VAL A 5 -14.53 11.41 39.83
N LYS A 6 -15.47 11.28 38.90
CA LYS A 6 -15.41 10.32 37.79
C LYS A 6 -14.52 10.93 36.71
N MET A 7 -13.33 10.38 36.50
CA MET A 7 -12.45 10.83 35.40
C MET A 7 -13.08 10.47 34.04
N PRO A 8 -13.02 11.37 33.05
CA PRO A 8 -13.52 11.07 31.72
C PRO A 8 -12.61 10.02 31.06
N LYS A 9 -13.25 9.02 30.47
CA LYS A 9 -12.61 7.97 29.67
C LYS A 9 -12.24 8.59 28.34
N SER A 10 -10.97 8.96 28.14
CA SER A 10 -10.49 9.42 26.83
C SER A 10 -10.76 8.33 25.79
N PRO A 11 -11.32 8.67 24.61
CA PRO A 11 -11.39 7.73 23.50
C PRO A 11 -9.96 7.33 23.07
N PRO A 12 -9.79 6.12 22.52
CA PRO A 12 -8.48 5.68 22.06
C PRO A 12 -7.98 6.57 20.90
N ALA A 13 -6.71 6.98 20.97
CA ALA A 13 -6.06 7.99 20.13
C ALA A 13 -6.03 7.71 18.60
N TRP A 14 -6.69 6.66 18.12
CA TRP A 14 -6.78 6.33 16.70
C TRP A 14 -8.04 6.91 16.03
N GLU A 15 -9.09 7.25 16.78
CA GLU A 15 -10.34 7.85 16.24
C GLU A 15 -10.10 9.30 15.77
N ASP A 16 -9.12 9.98 16.37
CA ASP A 16 -8.66 11.33 16.02
C ASP A 16 -7.42 11.30 15.12
N LEU A 17 -7.29 10.33 14.22
CA LEU A 17 -6.39 10.46 13.07
C LEU A 17 -7.18 11.19 11.97
N PRO A 18 -7.23 12.54 11.94
CA PRO A 18 -7.74 13.21 10.77
C PRO A 18 -6.88 12.74 9.61
N LEU A 19 -7.52 12.21 8.56
CA LEU A 19 -6.94 12.23 7.22
C LEU A 19 -6.57 13.70 6.98
N SER A 20 -5.32 14.05 7.28
CA SER A 20 -4.91 15.45 7.45
C SER A 20 -5.09 16.24 6.14
N GLN A 21 -5.26 15.49 5.04
CA GLN A 21 -5.88 15.88 3.79
C GLN A 21 -6.48 14.60 3.17
N ALA A 22 -7.71 14.66 2.67
CA ALA A 22 -8.12 13.73 1.63
C ALA A 22 -7.24 14.04 0.41
N ALA A 23 -6.62 13.02 -0.19
CA ALA A 23 -5.79 13.25 -1.38
C ALA A 23 -6.67 13.85 -2.49
N ASP A 24 -6.27 15.00 -3.03
CA ASP A 24 -6.95 15.57 -4.19
C ASP A 24 -6.83 14.58 -5.36
N SER A 25 -7.83 14.51 -6.24
CA SER A 25 -7.81 13.58 -7.38
C SER A 25 -6.55 13.73 -8.24
N ILE A 26 -6.02 14.96 -8.33
CA ILE A 26 -4.77 15.32 -9.01
C ILE A 26 -3.55 14.58 -8.41
N ASP A 27 -3.52 14.36 -7.10
CA ASP A 27 -2.42 13.64 -6.43
C ASP A 27 -2.51 12.11 -6.64
N LEU A 28 -3.73 11.59 -6.82
CA LEU A 28 -3.98 10.19 -7.20
C LEU A 28 -3.70 9.93 -8.68
N ASP A 29 -3.77 10.95 -9.53
CA ASP A 29 -3.36 10.90 -10.93
C ASP A 29 -1.83 10.91 -11.11
N ASN A 30 -1.06 11.07 -10.03
CA ASN A 30 0.39 10.98 -10.04
C ASN A 30 0.86 9.52 -10.18
N ILE A 31 1.58 9.21 -11.26
CA ILE A 31 2.11 7.86 -11.52
C ILE A 31 2.91 7.27 -10.34
N LYS A 32 3.65 8.08 -9.58
CA LYS A 32 4.42 7.59 -8.43
C LYS A 32 3.50 7.10 -7.31
N THR A 33 2.40 7.83 -7.10
CA THR A 33 1.35 7.45 -6.17
C THR A 33 0.69 6.15 -6.63
N GLN A 34 0.33 6.05 -7.91
CA GLN A 34 -0.35 4.87 -8.46
C GLN A 34 0.52 3.61 -8.35
N LEU A 35 1.79 3.68 -8.73
CA LEU A 35 2.71 2.53 -8.64
C LEU A 35 2.86 2.03 -7.21
N ASP A 36 3.05 2.93 -6.25
CA ASP A 36 3.21 2.57 -4.85
C ASP A 36 1.90 2.06 -4.23
N LEU A 37 0.75 2.63 -4.61
CA LEU A 37 -0.57 2.15 -4.18
C LEU A 37 -0.84 0.74 -4.71
N VAL A 38 -0.54 0.45 -5.98
CA VAL A 38 -0.73 -0.89 -6.54
C VAL A 38 0.18 -1.91 -5.85
N LEU A 39 1.45 -1.56 -5.57
CA LEU A 39 2.33 -2.42 -4.77
C LEU A 39 1.76 -2.67 -3.37
N LEU A 40 1.27 -1.63 -2.69
CA LEU A 40 0.63 -1.76 -1.38
C LEU A 40 -0.63 -2.63 -1.44
N SER A 41 -1.44 -2.52 -2.49
CA SER A 41 -2.60 -3.37 -2.71
C SER A 41 -2.19 -4.83 -2.90
N LEU A 42 -1.12 -5.11 -3.65
CA LEU A 42 -0.61 -6.47 -3.79
C LEU A 42 -0.13 -7.03 -2.44
N GLU A 43 0.61 -6.25 -1.66
CA GLU A 43 1.03 -6.63 -0.29
C GLU A 43 -0.17 -6.99 0.59
N ALA A 44 -1.23 -6.17 0.56
CA ALA A 44 -2.41 -6.35 1.38
C ALA A 44 -3.29 -7.53 0.93
N LEU A 45 -3.49 -7.71 -0.38
CA LEU A 45 -4.43 -8.70 -0.93
C LEU A 45 -3.81 -10.08 -1.12
N ALA A 46 -2.51 -10.15 -1.41
CA ALA A 46 -1.81 -11.39 -1.71
C ALA A 46 -0.77 -11.78 -0.64
N GLY A 47 -0.60 -10.96 0.40
CA GLY A 47 0.36 -11.23 1.48
C GLY A 47 1.82 -11.21 1.02
N ILE A 48 2.11 -10.57 -0.11
CA ILE A 48 3.48 -10.50 -0.63
C ILE A 48 4.34 -9.56 0.22
N GLY A 49 5.62 -9.90 0.37
CA GLY A 49 6.61 -9.07 1.03
C GLY A 49 7.60 -8.46 0.04
N SER A 50 8.61 -7.78 0.60
CA SER A 50 9.71 -7.22 -0.19
C SER A 50 10.60 -8.29 -0.82
N GLU A 51 10.65 -9.51 -0.28
CA GLU A 51 11.45 -10.59 -0.87
C GLU A 51 10.83 -11.08 -2.16
N GLU A 52 9.51 -11.28 -2.21
CA GLU A 52 8.79 -11.68 -3.40
C GLU A 52 8.92 -10.61 -4.50
N MET A 53 8.95 -9.32 -4.12
CA MET A 53 9.22 -8.24 -5.07
C MET A 53 10.64 -8.26 -5.61
N LEU A 54 11.64 -8.53 -4.77
CA LEU A 54 13.04 -8.65 -5.20
C LEU A 54 13.25 -9.90 -6.05
N GLN A 55 12.59 -11.00 -5.70
CA GLN A 55 12.60 -12.24 -6.48
C GLN A 55 11.98 -12.01 -7.86
N ALA A 56 10.85 -11.29 -7.94
CA ALA A 56 10.27 -10.87 -9.22
C ALA A 56 11.22 -9.98 -10.02
N ALA A 57 11.96 -9.07 -9.38
CA ALA A 57 12.97 -8.26 -10.05
C ALA A 57 14.09 -9.13 -10.64
N ALA A 58 14.59 -10.11 -9.90
CA ALA A 58 15.62 -11.05 -10.36
C ALA A 58 15.13 -11.94 -11.51
N GLU A 59 13.92 -12.49 -11.41
CA GLU A 59 13.30 -13.29 -12.49
C GLU A 59 13.13 -12.50 -13.80
N LEU A 60 12.91 -11.20 -13.69
CA LEU A 60 12.78 -10.28 -14.82
C LEU A 60 14.11 -9.67 -15.27
N ASN A 61 15.24 -10.02 -14.63
CA ASN A 61 16.57 -9.46 -14.87
C ASN A 61 16.64 -7.92 -14.65
N LEU A 62 16.01 -7.45 -13.58
CA LEU A 62 15.91 -6.03 -13.20
C LEU A 62 16.79 -5.64 -12.00
N ASP A 63 17.75 -6.50 -11.61
CA ASP A 63 18.63 -6.31 -10.44
C ASP A 63 19.46 -5.02 -10.49
N SER A 64 19.75 -4.54 -11.71
CA SER A 64 20.45 -3.27 -11.95
C SER A 64 19.61 -2.04 -11.56
N MET A 65 18.29 -2.17 -11.51
CA MET A 65 17.35 -1.11 -11.14
C MET A 65 16.87 -1.25 -9.70
N ILE A 66 16.63 -2.49 -9.23
CA ILE A 66 16.15 -2.78 -7.88
C ILE A 66 17.04 -3.84 -7.24
N THR A 67 18.17 -3.39 -6.69
CA THR A 67 19.24 -4.28 -6.22
C THR A 67 18.97 -4.87 -4.84
N ASP A 68 18.27 -4.14 -3.97
CA ASP A 68 18.02 -4.56 -2.59
C ASP A 68 16.75 -3.91 -2.01
N ARG A 69 16.41 -4.30 -0.77
CA ARG A 69 15.25 -3.78 -0.04
C ARG A 69 15.30 -2.27 0.17
N VAL A 70 16.49 -1.69 0.33
CA VAL A 70 16.66 -0.24 0.55
C VAL A 70 16.40 0.51 -0.74
N ALA A 71 16.87 0.00 -1.90
CA ALA A 71 16.57 0.53 -3.21
C ALA A 71 15.06 0.49 -3.48
N LEU A 72 14.42 -0.66 -3.25
CA LEU A 72 12.96 -0.81 -3.37
C LEU A 72 12.21 0.18 -2.46
N TRP A 73 12.62 0.29 -1.19
CA TRP A 73 12.04 1.27 -0.27
C TRP A 73 12.20 2.70 -0.76
N ARG A 74 13.38 3.09 -1.25
CA ARG A 74 13.64 4.43 -1.79
C ARG A 74 12.77 4.75 -3.01
N LEU A 75 12.50 3.78 -3.86
CA LEU A 75 11.60 3.94 -5.01
C LEU A 75 10.17 4.20 -4.54
N ARG A 76 9.69 3.46 -3.53
CA ARG A 76 8.37 3.69 -2.92
C ARG A 76 8.26 5.04 -2.21
N GLN A 77 9.35 5.53 -1.62
CA GLN A 77 9.43 6.90 -1.04
C GLN A 77 9.36 8.03 -2.08
N SER A 78 9.33 7.72 -3.38
CA SER A 78 9.07 8.73 -4.42
C SER A 78 7.60 9.19 -4.45
N ASN A 79 6.68 8.42 -3.86
CA ASN A 79 5.27 8.78 -3.72
C ASN A 79 5.13 10.07 -2.88
N PRO A 80 4.55 11.15 -3.42
CA PRO A 80 4.41 12.42 -2.70
C PRO A 80 3.60 12.32 -1.40
N LEU A 81 2.65 11.37 -1.34
CA LEU A 81 1.76 11.14 -0.20
C LEU A 81 2.43 10.40 0.97
N ARG A 82 3.60 9.78 0.75
CA ARG A 82 4.36 9.18 1.85
C ARG A 82 5.06 10.25 2.69
N LYS A 83 5.00 10.09 4.02
CA LYS A 83 5.82 10.87 4.95
C LYS A 83 7.29 10.45 4.79
N SER A 84 8.10 11.34 4.22
CA SER A 84 9.55 11.13 4.08
C SER A 84 10.33 12.21 4.82
N SER A 85 11.26 11.79 5.69
CA SER A 85 12.12 12.67 6.48
C SER A 85 13.48 12.95 5.84
N GLY A 86 13.76 12.42 4.65
CA GLY A 86 15.11 12.40 4.04
C GLY A 86 15.21 12.98 2.63
N GLY A 87 14.27 13.84 2.22
CA GLY A 87 14.13 14.26 0.82
C GLY A 87 13.47 13.17 -0.04
N ARG A 88 12.85 13.57 -1.15
CA ARG A 88 12.15 12.64 -2.06
C ARG A 88 13.06 12.25 -3.22
N LYS A 89 13.30 10.95 -3.41
CA LYS A 89 13.95 10.45 -4.62
C LYS A 89 13.08 10.78 -5.83
N LYS A 90 13.69 11.30 -6.89
CA LYS A 90 13.05 11.35 -8.21
C LYS A 90 13.03 9.93 -8.76
N LEU A 91 11.83 9.44 -9.08
CA LEU A 91 11.63 8.20 -9.81
C LEU A 91 11.94 8.48 -11.29
N ASP A 92 12.94 7.81 -11.83
CA ASP A 92 13.24 7.88 -13.26
C ASP A 92 12.30 6.97 -14.07
N VAL A 93 12.22 7.19 -15.38
CA VAL A 93 11.36 6.45 -16.30
C VAL A 93 11.70 4.96 -16.30
N GLU A 94 12.98 4.59 -16.32
CA GLU A 94 13.39 3.18 -16.34
C GLU A 94 13.09 2.47 -15.01
N GLU A 95 13.23 3.19 -13.89
CA GLU A 95 12.81 2.69 -12.58
C GLU A 95 11.28 2.48 -12.54
N ALA A 96 10.50 3.44 -13.08
CA ALA A 96 9.05 3.31 -13.17
C ALA A 96 8.62 2.13 -14.04
N ARG A 97 9.25 1.94 -15.21
CA ARG A 97 9.00 0.77 -16.08
C ARG A 97 9.29 -0.54 -15.36
N SER A 98 10.41 -0.59 -14.63
CA SER A 98 10.81 -1.77 -13.85
C SER A 98 9.75 -2.12 -12.80
N LEU A 99 9.24 -1.11 -12.07
CA LEU A 99 8.14 -1.31 -11.11
C LEU A 99 6.86 -1.81 -11.78
N VAL A 100 6.50 -1.28 -12.96
CA VAL A 100 5.33 -1.76 -13.71
C VAL A 100 5.48 -3.24 -14.07
N LEU A 101 6.65 -3.66 -14.56
CA LEU A 101 6.89 -5.05 -14.92
C LEU A 101 6.77 -5.98 -13.71
N ILE A 102 7.35 -5.59 -12.57
CA ILE A 102 7.27 -6.34 -11.31
C ILE A 102 5.82 -6.43 -10.83
N ILE A 103 5.08 -5.32 -10.83
CA ILE A 103 3.65 -5.28 -10.49
C ILE A 103 2.86 -6.25 -11.37
N CYS A 104 3.05 -6.19 -12.69
CA CYS A 104 2.34 -7.06 -13.63
C CYS A 104 2.69 -8.54 -13.42
N HIS A 105 3.94 -8.85 -13.13
CA HIS A 105 4.40 -10.23 -12.86
C HIS A 105 3.76 -10.78 -11.58
N LEU A 106 3.83 -10.02 -10.48
CA LEU A 106 3.23 -10.41 -9.20
C LEU A 106 1.70 -10.51 -9.31
N ALA A 107 1.05 -9.55 -9.97
CA ALA A 107 -0.39 -9.58 -10.18
C ALA A 107 -0.82 -10.80 -10.99
N LYS A 108 -0.04 -11.25 -11.98
CA LYS A 108 -0.31 -12.50 -12.72
C LYS A 108 -0.17 -13.73 -11.83
N ASN A 109 0.90 -13.79 -11.03
CA ASN A 109 1.16 -14.93 -10.15
C ASN A 109 0.11 -15.07 -9.04
N HIS A 110 -0.42 -13.95 -8.55
CA HIS A 110 -1.42 -13.92 -7.47
C HIS A 110 -2.83 -13.55 -7.95
N GLN A 111 -3.11 -13.61 -9.26
CA GLN A 111 -4.38 -13.12 -9.83
C GLN A 111 -5.62 -13.76 -9.20
N GLU A 112 -5.51 -15.01 -8.76
CA GLU A 112 -6.62 -15.77 -8.24
C GLU A 112 -7.01 -15.28 -6.83
N LEU A 113 -6.02 -15.09 -5.95
CA LEU A 113 -6.20 -14.47 -4.64
C LEU A 113 -6.74 -13.04 -4.76
N ILE A 114 -6.18 -12.25 -5.68
CA ILE A 114 -6.63 -10.87 -5.91
C ILE A 114 -8.12 -10.86 -6.31
N ARG A 115 -8.54 -11.71 -7.25
CA ARG A 115 -9.96 -11.78 -7.67
C ARG A 115 -10.88 -12.24 -6.54
N ARG A 116 -10.46 -13.24 -5.75
CA ARG A 116 -11.21 -13.70 -4.58
C ARG A 116 -11.41 -12.58 -3.55
N ALA A 117 -10.34 -11.82 -3.27
CA ALA A 117 -10.39 -10.72 -2.31
C ALA A 117 -11.33 -9.59 -2.77
N VAL A 118 -11.27 -9.22 -4.05
CA VAL A 118 -12.17 -8.22 -4.62
C VAL A 118 -13.62 -8.71 -4.61
N ALA A 119 -13.88 -9.96 -5.03
CA ALA A 119 -15.24 -10.52 -4.99
C ALA A 119 -15.82 -10.57 -3.58
N LEU A 120 -15.00 -10.93 -2.58
CA LEU A 120 -15.41 -10.91 -1.18
C LEU A 120 -15.74 -9.49 -0.71
N LEU A 121 -14.91 -8.49 -1.06
CA LEU A 121 -15.16 -7.09 -0.74
C LEU A 121 -16.48 -6.60 -1.36
N GLU A 122 -16.74 -6.93 -2.63
CA GLU A 122 -17.98 -6.58 -3.31
C GLU A 122 -19.20 -7.21 -2.62
N GLN A 123 -19.12 -8.50 -2.26
CA GLN A 123 -20.17 -9.20 -1.52
C GLN A 123 -20.45 -8.53 -0.17
N MET A 124 -19.41 -8.20 0.60
CA MET A 124 -19.57 -7.57 1.92
C MET A 124 -20.15 -6.17 1.81
N THR A 125 -19.74 -5.42 0.79
CA THR A 125 -20.28 -4.08 0.50
C THR A 125 -21.77 -4.15 0.18
N GLN A 126 -22.20 -5.12 -0.63
CA GLN A 126 -23.64 -5.36 -0.90
C GLN A 126 -24.43 -5.71 0.36
N GLN A 127 -23.79 -6.40 1.31
CA GLN A 127 -24.37 -6.79 2.59
C GLN A 127 -24.25 -5.71 3.68
N ASN A 128 -23.74 -4.50 3.35
CA ASN A 128 -23.42 -3.44 4.32
C ASN A 128 -22.60 -3.95 5.52
N SER A 129 -21.70 -4.89 5.26
CA SER A 129 -20.86 -5.53 6.26
C SER A 129 -19.42 -5.06 6.12
N GLU A 130 -18.78 -4.84 7.26
CA GLU A 130 -17.41 -4.33 7.31
C GLU A 130 -16.37 -5.35 6.82
N PRO A 131 -15.45 -4.99 5.88
CA PRO A 131 -14.52 -5.93 5.24
C PRO A 131 -13.62 -6.71 6.20
N HIS A 132 -13.21 -6.08 7.31
CA HIS A 132 -12.33 -6.68 8.31
C HIS A 132 -12.96 -7.85 9.08
N ARG A 133 -14.26 -8.11 8.88
CA ARG A 133 -15.00 -9.21 9.53
C ARG A 133 -14.96 -10.51 8.72
N ALA A 134 -14.49 -10.48 7.47
CA ALA A 134 -14.31 -11.69 6.68
C ALA A 134 -12.83 -12.08 6.62
N ALA A 135 -12.60 -13.39 6.60
CA ALA A 135 -11.29 -13.96 6.33
C ALA A 135 -11.18 -14.29 4.83
N LEU A 136 -9.99 -14.06 4.27
CA LEU A 136 -9.63 -14.43 2.90
C LEU A 136 -9.13 -15.87 2.84
#